data_AF-A0A162NAT1-F1
#
_entry.id   AF-A0A162NAT1-F1
#
_cell.length_a   1.000
_cell.length_b   1.000
_cell.length_c   1.000
_cell.angle_alpha   90.00
_cell.angle_beta   90.00
_cell.angle_gamma   90.00
#
_symmetry.space_group_name_H-M   'P 1'
#
loop_
_entity.id
_entity.type
_entity.pdbx_description
1 polymer ?
#
loop_
_entity_poly.entity_id
_entity_poly.type
_entity_poly.pdbx_seq_one_letter_code
_entity_poly.pdbx_strand_id
1 'polypeptide(L)'
;MQDVNSSENTHGSYEKANPYKYGCIMYMHLANYGATQISLVVGMSLFTVKYTIKRVDETGSPEPRKGSGRPRKIDERTERHLVQIVSFITEEQLYVEYMP
;
A
#
# COMPACT_ATOMS: atom_id res chain seq x y z
N MET A 1 19.82 -13.21 28.94
CA MET A 1 20.46 -12.97 27.62
C MET A 1 19.74 -13.86 26.61
N GLN A 2 19.57 -13.37 25.37
CA GLN A 2 18.80 -13.89 24.21
C GLN A 2 17.50 -13.11 23.97
N ASP A 3 17.19 -12.52 22.80
CA ASP A 3 17.95 -12.20 21.59
C ASP A 3 17.30 -10.93 20.98
N VAL A 4 18.08 -9.86 20.85
CA VAL A 4 17.63 -8.61 20.19
C VAL A 4 17.92 -8.74 18.70
N ASN A 5 17.02 -9.37 17.96
CA ASN A 5 17.02 -9.28 16.51
C ASN A 5 16.18 -8.07 16.09
N SER A 6 16.71 -6.87 16.34
CA SER A 6 16.29 -5.66 15.63
C SER A 6 17.07 -5.64 14.32
N SER A 7 16.48 -6.14 13.24
CA SER A 7 17.04 -5.91 11.91
C SER A 7 16.75 -4.45 11.52
N GLU A 8 17.66 -3.56 11.92
CA GLU A 8 17.68 -2.18 11.43
C GLU A 8 17.93 -2.21 9.92
N ASN A 9 16.85 -2.19 9.16
CA ASN A 9 16.88 -1.99 7.73
C ASN A 9 17.24 -0.52 7.46
N THR A 10 18.40 -0.31 6.85
CA THR A 10 18.96 0.98 6.43
C THR A 10 18.19 1.58 5.24
N HIS A 11 16.87 1.49 5.25
CA HIS A 11 16.01 2.20 4.32
C HIS A 11 15.69 3.53 5.00
N GLY A 12 16.17 4.66 4.43
CA GLY A 12 15.95 5.99 5.01
C GLY A 12 14.50 6.13 5.50
N SER A 13 14.32 6.64 6.72
CA SER A 13 13.03 6.63 7.41
C SER A 13 11.96 7.25 6.52
N TYR A 14 11.13 6.40 5.90
CA TYR A 14 10.04 6.88 5.07
C TYR A 14 9.03 7.50 6.04
N GLU A 15 9.02 8.84 6.12
CA GLU A 15 7.95 9.51 6.84
C GLU A 15 6.63 9.10 6.20
N LYS A 16 5.76 8.50 7.02
CA LYS A 16 4.46 8.06 6.58
C LYS A 16 3.71 9.24 5.99
N ALA A 17 3.28 9.12 4.73
CA ALA A 17 2.51 10.14 4.03
C ALA A 17 1.33 10.61 4.91
N ASN A 18 1.25 11.91 5.17
CA ASN A 18 0.16 12.48 5.97
C ASN A 18 -1.09 12.63 5.10
N PRO A 19 -2.14 11.80 5.29
CA PRO A 19 -3.32 11.80 4.40
C PRO A 19 -4.07 13.13 4.45
N TYR A 20 -4.05 13.84 5.57
CA TYR A 20 -4.71 15.13 5.73
C TYR A 20 -4.13 16.17 4.77
N LYS A 21 -2.80 16.20 4.58
CA LYS A 21 -2.14 17.12 3.66
C LYS A 21 -2.57 16.89 2.20
N TYR A 22 -2.68 15.63 1.79
CA TYR A 22 -3.14 15.25 0.44
C TYR A 22 -4.62 15.60 0.23
N GLY A 23 -5.47 15.38 1.24
CA GLY A 23 -6.87 15.80 1.21
C GLY A 23 -7.02 17.32 1.10
N CYS A 24 -6.22 18.09 1.85
CA CYS A 24 -6.20 19.55 1.76
C CYS A 24 -5.79 20.04 0.37
N ILE A 25 -4.77 19.44 -0.25
CA ILE A 25 -4.37 19.78 -1.63
C ILE A 25 -5.55 19.59 -2.60
N MET A 26 -6.25 18.45 -2.52
CA MET A 26 -7.41 18.18 -3.36
C MET A 26 -8.52 19.20 -3.15
N TYR A 27 -8.89 19.45 -1.89
CA TYR A 27 -9.97 20.38 -1.56
C TYR A 27 -9.68 21.80 -2.05
N MET A 28 -8.46 22.29 -1.84
CA MET A 28 -8.07 23.63 -2.29
C MET A 28 -7.94 23.71 -3.82
N HIS A 29 -7.48 22.65 -4.49
CA HIS A 29 -7.46 22.60 -5.96
C HIS A 29 -8.87 22.68 -6.54
N LEU A 30 -9.82 21.91 -5.99
CA LEU A 30 -11.23 21.96 -6.39
C LEU A 30 -11.89 23.33 -6.11
N ALA A 31 -11.40 24.07 -5.12
CA ALA A 31 -11.79 25.44 -4.84
C ALA A 31 -11.02 26.50 -5.68
N ASN A 32 -10.28 26.08 -6.72
CA ASN A 32 -9.53 26.93 -7.65
C ASN A 32 -8.40 27.77 -7.03
N TYR A 33 -7.81 27.33 -5.91
CA TYR A 33 -6.60 27.95 -5.39
C TYR A 33 -5.37 27.61 -6.23
N GLY A 34 -4.43 28.55 -6.33
CA GLY A 34 -3.18 28.32 -7.06
C GLY A 34 -2.23 27.38 -6.32
N ALA A 35 -1.46 26.56 -7.06
CA ALA A 35 -0.52 25.61 -6.48
C ALA A 35 0.49 26.22 -5.49
N THR A 36 0.89 27.49 -5.71
CA THR A 36 1.77 28.23 -4.80
C THR A 36 1.08 28.52 -3.46
N GLN A 37 -0.19 28.92 -3.47
CA GLN A 37 -0.97 29.18 -2.25
C GLN A 37 -1.17 27.87 -1.47
N ILE A 38 -1.49 26.79 -2.18
CA ILE A 38 -1.67 25.47 -1.58
C ILE A 38 -0.37 24.98 -0.94
N SER A 39 0.78 25.18 -1.60
CA SER A 39 2.11 24.82 -1.09
C SER A 39 2.42 25.51 0.24
N LEU A 40 2.09 26.80 0.36
CA LEU A 40 2.26 27.56 1.59
C LEU A 40 1.35 27.05 2.72
N VAL A 41 0.07 26.78 2.42
CA VAL A 41 -0.91 26.33 3.42
C VAL A 41 -0.61 24.93 3.95
N VAL A 42 -0.26 24.01 3.06
CA VAL A 42 -0.03 22.59 3.42
C VAL A 42 1.39 22.37 3.95
N GLY A 43 2.30 23.33 3.75
CA GLY A 43 3.71 23.23 4.12
C GLY A 43 4.39 22.09 3.36
N MET A 44 4.15 22.01 2.05
CA MET A 44 4.77 21.02 1.15
C MET A 44 5.45 21.74 -0.01
N SER A 45 6.46 21.11 -0.62
CA SER A 45 7.12 21.68 -1.78
C SER A 45 6.13 21.93 -2.93
N LEU A 46 6.35 23.02 -3.67
CA LEU A 46 5.54 23.34 -4.85
C LEU A 46 5.51 22.19 -5.86
N PHE A 47 6.63 21.47 -5.99
CA PHE A 47 6.73 20.30 -6.86
C PHE A 47 5.78 19.18 -6.40
N THR A 48 5.79 18.85 -5.11
CA THR A 48 4.90 17.81 -4.53
C THR A 48 3.43 18.17 -4.68
N VAL A 49 3.09 19.45 -4.51
CA VAL A 49 1.72 19.94 -4.71
C VAL A 49 1.30 19.81 -6.17
N LYS A 50 2.11 20.29 -7.11
CA LYS A 50 1.83 20.15 -8.56
C LYS A 50 1.68 18.70 -8.99
N TYR A 51 2.53 17.82 -8.48
CA TYR A 51 2.45 16.39 -8.75
C TYR A 51 1.14 15.78 -8.19
N THR A 52 0.72 16.22 -7.01
CA THR A 52 -0.55 15.76 -6.41
C THR A 52 -1.75 16.28 -7.18
N ILE A 53 -1.77 17.55 -7.56
CA ILE A 53 -2.82 18.14 -8.41
C ILE A 53 -2.95 17.35 -9.71
N LYS A 54 -1.83 17.12 -10.41
CA LYS A 54 -1.82 16.33 -11.64
C LYS A 54 -2.43 14.93 -11.44
N ARG A 55 -2.12 14.27 -10.31
CA ARG A 55 -2.72 12.97 -9.98
C ARG A 55 -4.22 13.05 -9.70
N VAL A 56 -4.67 14.10 -9.03
CA VAL A 56 -6.10 14.36 -8.82
C VAL A 56 -6.80 14.55 -10.16
N ASP A 57 -6.23 15.33 -11.06
CA ASP A 57 -6.79 15.55 -12.40
C ASP A 57 -6.85 14.25 -13.23
N GLU A 58 -5.85 13.37 -13.08
CA GLU A 58 -5.77 12.10 -13.81
C GLU A 58 -6.65 10.98 -13.23
N THR A 59 -6.78 10.90 -11.89
CA THR A 59 -7.35 9.73 -11.20
C THR A 59 -8.51 10.05 -10.26
N GLY A 60 -8.81 11.33 -10.05
CA GLY A 60 -9.78 11.79 -9.05
C GLY A 60 -9.32 11.62 -7.60
N SER A 61 -8.08 11.18 -7.35
CA SER A 61 -7.56 10.89 -6.02
C SER A 61 -6.18 11.53 -5.78
N PRO A 62 -5.95 12.13 -4.59
CA PRO A 62 -4.65 12.64 -4.20
C PRO A 62 -3.73 11.55 -3.62
N GLU A 63 -4.25 10.33 -3.43
CA GLU A 63 -3.50 9.22 -2.84
C GLU A 63 -2.37 8.74 -3.76
N PRO A 64 -1.21 8.35 -3.19
CA PRO A 64 -0.21 7.59 -3.92
C PRO A 64 -0.78 6.31 -4.52
N ARG A 65 -0.43 6.03 -5.78
CA ARG A 65 -0.71 4.71 -6.36
C ARG A 65 -0.03 3.66 -5.49
N LYS A 66 -0.81 2.66 -5.08
CA LYS A 66 -0.23 1.46 -4.46
C LYS A 66 0.76 0.88 -5.46
N GLY A 67 2.03 0.77 -5.07
CA GLY A 67 3.01 0.09 -5.91
C GLY A 67 2.48 -1.30 -6.22
N SER A 68 2.54 -1.71 -7.49
CA SER A 68 2.36 -3.12 -7.80
C SER A 68 3.44 -3.86 -7.02
N GLY A 69 3.02 -4.73 -6.11
CA GLY A 69 3.97 -5.55 -5.36
C GLY A 69 4.88 -6.29 -6.34
N ARG A 70 6.03 -6.75 -5.84
CA ARG A 70 6.93 -7.58 -6.65
C ARG A 70 6.13 -8.74 -7.25
N PRO A 71 6.19 -8.97 -8.57
CA PRO A 71 5.54 -10.11 -9.20
C PRO A 71 5.92 -11.39 -8.44
N ARG A 72 4.91 -12.12 -7.97
CA ARG A 72 5.11 -13.42 -7.33
C ARG A 72 5.19 -14.47 -8.44
N LYS A 73 6.00 -15.50 -8.22
CA LYS A 73 6.06 -16.67 -9.12
C LYS A 73 4.71 -17.41 -9.18
N ILE A 74 3.88 -17.22 -8.16
CA ILE A 74 2.61 -17.89 -7.97
C ILE A 74 1.51 -16.84 -8.12
N ASP A 75 0.55 -17.10 -9.01
CA ASP A 75 -0.65 -16.28 -9.16
C ASP A 75 -1.77 -16.77 -8.23
N GLU A 76 -2.82 -15.96 -8.09
CA GLU A 76 -3.95 -16.24 -7.19
C GLU A 76 -4.65 -17.57 -7.52
N ARG A 77 -4.65 -17.97 -8.79
CA ARG A 77 -5.22 -19.25 -9.23
C ARG A 77 -4.39 -20.41 -8.70
N THR A 78 -3.08 -20.35 -8.86
CA THR A 78 -2.16 -21.39 -8.40
C THR A 78 -2.17 -21.48 -6.88
N GLU A 79 -2.23 -20.33 -6.18
CA GLU A 79 -2.35 -20.30 -4.71
C GLU A 79 -3.64 -20.99 -4.23
N ARG A 80 -4.79 -20.66 -4.83
CA ARG A 80 -6.06 -21.34 -4.50
C ARG A 80 -6.02 -22.84 -4.75
N HIS A 81 -5.39 -23.27 -5.85
CA HIS A 81 -5.26 -24.68 -6.17
C HIS A 81 -4.37 -25.43 -5.17
N LEU A 82 -3.24 -24.83 -4.77
CA LEU A 82 -2.36 -25.41 -3.76
C LEU A 82 -3.05 -25.53 -2.40
N VAL A 83 -3.81 -24.52 -1.98
CA VAL A 83 -4.61 -24.58 -0.75
C VAL A 83 -5.62 -25.72 -0.81
N GLN A 84 -6.33 -25.90 -1.94
CA GLN A 84 -7.28 -27.01 -2.11
C GLN A 84 -6.60 -28.38 -2.03
N ILE A 85 -5.43 -28.56 -2.66
CA ILE A 85 -4.67 -29.81 -2.57
C ILE A 85 -4.28 -30.11 -1.12
N VAL A 86 -3.75 -29.11 -0.42
CA VAL A 86 -3.32 -29.28 0.98
C VAL A 86 -4.52 -29.61 1.88
N SER A 87 -5.63 -28.88 1.75
CA SER A 87 -6.87 -29.16 2.49
C SER A 87 -7.39 -30.58 2.23
N PHE A 88 -7.40 -31.01 0.98
CA PHE A 88 -7.85 -32.35 0.61
C PHE A 88 -6.97 -33.45 1.21
N ILE A 89 -5.64 -33.28 1.16
CA ILE A 89 -4.69 -34.22 1.79
C ILE A 89 -4.91 -34.27 3.29
N THR A 90 -5.13 -33.13 3.96
CA THR A 90 -5.36 -33.11 5.41
C THR A 90 -6.68 -33.78 5.81
N GLU A 91 -7.72 -33.69 4.99
CA GLU A 91 -9.00 -34.38 5.23
C GLU A 91 -8.87 -35.90 5.04
N GLU A 92 -8.12 -36.36 4.03
CA GLU A 92 -7.84 -37.79 3.84
C GLU A 92 -7.00 -38.37 4.99
N GLN A 93 -5.99 -37.64 5.48
CA GLN A 93 -5.19 -38.10 6.63
C GLN A 93 -6.04 -38.21 7.91
N LEU A 94 -6.96 -37.27 8.14
CA LEU A 94 -7.94 -37.35 9.23
C LEU A 94 -8.90 -38.54 9.07
N TYR A 95 -9.31 -38.88 7.85
CA TYR A 95 -10.16 -40.05 7.59
C TYR A 95 -9.43 -41.38 7.83
N VAL A 96 -8.13 -41.46 7.53
CA VAL A 96 -7.31 -42.67 7.74
C VAL A 96 -6.96 -42.86 9.22
N GLU A 97 -6.83 -41.79 9.99
CA GLU A 97 -6.45 -41.86 11.42
C GLU A 97 -7.64 -42.15 12.37
N TYR A 98 -8.89 -41.91 11.94
CA TYR A 98 -10.10 -42.00 12.78
C TYR A 98 -11.08 -43.13 12.43
N MET A 99 -10.67 -44.13 11.64
CA MET A 99 -11.47 -45.35 11.44
C MET A 99 -10.67 -46.62 11.83
N PRO A 100 -11.12 -47.40 12.85
CA PRO A 100 -10.53 -48.69 13.22
C PRO A 100 -10.91 -49.84 12.28
#